data_AF-A0A938A1F4-F1
#
_entry.id   AF-A0A938A1F4-F1
#
_cell.length_a   1.000
_cell.length_b   1.000
_cell.length_c   1.000
_cell.angle_alpha   90.00
_cell.angle_beta   90.00
_cell.angle_gamma   90.00
#
_symmetry.space_group_name_H-M   'P 1'
#
loop_
_entity.id
_entity.type
_entity.pdbx_description
1 polymer ?
#
loop_
_entity_poly.entity_id
_entity_poly.type
_entity_poly.pdbx_seq_one_letter_code
_entity_poly.pdbx_strand_id
1 'polypeptide(L)' 'MMSDKYYSEPNETSALRSWVMWQMLRGAGWAAVFVLVISAIYAALWGIGQLLPDESKTAPSPFGALEIAAPEVVQA' A
#
# COMPACT_ATOMS: atom_id res chain seq x y z
N MET A 1 2.62 -39.39 42.48
CA MET A 1 3.82 -38.90 41.77
C MET A 1 3.80 -39.45 40.35
N MET A 2 3.18 -38.74 39.40
CA MET A 2 3.21 -38.96 37.93
C MET A 2 2.43 -37.80 37.29
N SER A 3 3.01 -36.59 37.21
CA SER A 3 2.38 -35.41 36.56
C SER A 3 3.29 -34.66 35.60
N ASP A 4 4.59 -34.97 35.55
CA ASP A 4 5.57 -34.06 34.95
C ASP A 4 5.97 -34.43 33.51
N LYS A 5 5.41 -35.50 32.94
CA LYS A 5 5.79 -35.94 31.59
C LYS A 5 5.17 -35.13 30.44
N TYR A 6 4.15 -34.30 30.70
CA TYR A 6 3.46 -33.56 29.63
C TYR A 6 4.13 -32.24 29.24
N TYR A 7 5.10 -31.74 30.03
CA TYR A 7 5.75 -30.45 29.78
C TYR A 7 7.14 -30.54 29.15
N SER A 8 7.72 -31.75 29.06
CA SER A 8 9.11 -31.95 28.62
C SER A 8 9.27 -32.73 27.31
N GLU A 9 8.18 -33.14 26.67
CA GLU A 9 8.25 -33.74 25.35
C GLU A 9 8.25 -32.62 24.29
N PRO A 10 9.33 -32.44 23.51
CA PRO A 10 9.37 -31.44 22.46
C PRO A 10 8.34 -31.81 21.40
N ASN A 11 7.21 -31.09 21.38
CA ASN A 11 6.17 -31.31 20.39
C ASN A 11 6.59 -30.72 19.04
N GLU A 12 7.30 -31.51 18.24
CA GLU A 12 7.81 -31.10 16.92
C GLU A 12 6.74 -30.44 16.04
N THR A 13 5.48 -30.87 16.16
CA THR A 13 4.34 -30.26 15.48
C THR A 13 4.08 -28.80 15.89
N SER A 14 4.18 -28.47 17.19
CA SER A 14 3.98 -27.08 17.62
C SER A 14 5.20 -26.21 17.33
N ALA A 15 6.41 -26.79 17.35
CA ALA A 15 7.62 -26.10 16.91
C ALA A 15 7.56 -25.74 15.41
N LEU A 16 7.09 -26.65 14.57
CA LEU A 16 6.86 -26.38 13.14
C LEU A 16 5.78 -25.31 12.94
N ARG A 17 4.67 -25.40 13.66
CA ARG A 17 3.59 -24.41 13.58
C ARG A 17 4.03 -23.02 13.99
N SER A 18 4.75 -22.89 15.10
CA SER A 18 5.26 -21.59 15.56
C SER A 18 6.28 -21.03 14.57
N TRP A 19 7.13 -21.87 13.99
CA TRP A 19 8.08 -21.46 12.96
C TRP A 19 7.37 -20.95 11.70
N VAL A 20 6.42 -21.71 11.15
CA VAL A 20 5.65 -21.29 9.97
C VAL A 20 4.88 -20.00 10.25
N MET A 21 4.21 -19.91 11.40
CA MET A 21 3.48 -18.72 11.81
C MET A 21 4.39 -17.50 11.86
N TRP A 22 5.59 -17.66 12.42
CA TRP A 22 6.56 -16.58 12.51
C TRP A 22 7.07 -16.14 11.14
N GLN A 23 7.33 -17.08 10.22
CA GLN A 23 7.70 -16.74 8.83
C GLN A 23 6.59 -15.98 8.11
N MET A 24 5.34 -16.43 8.23
CA MET A 24 4.20 -15.76 7.62
C MET A 24 3.99 -14.36 8.19
N LEU A 25 4.07 -14.22 9.52
CA LEU A 25 3.87 -12.95 10.19
C LEU A 25 4.97 -11.95 9.84
N ARG A 26 6.22 -12.41 9.75
CA ARG A 26 7.34 -11.58 9.33
C ARG A 26 7.20 -11.16 7.87
N GLY A 27 6.87 -12.08 6.97
CA GLY A 27 6.64 -11.78 5.55
C GLY A 27 5.48 -10.79 5.35
N ALA A 28 4.34 -11.06 5.98
CA ALA A 28 3.17 -10.19 5.96
C ALA A 28 3.47 -8.81 6.59
N GLY A 29 4.21 -8.77 7.69
CA GLY A 29 4.61 -7.54 8.36
C GLY A 29 5.46 -6.63 7.45
N TRP A 30 6.48 -7.18 6.79
CA TRP A 30 7.31 -6.42 5.85
C TRP A 30 6.52 -5.96 4.63
N ALA A 31 5.65 -6.81 4.08
CA ALA A 31 4.78 -6.43 2.96
C ALA A 31 3.81 -5.31 3.36
N ALA A 32 3.19 -5.40 4.54
CA ALA A 32 2.28 -4.38 5.06
C ALA A 32 2.98 -3.03 5.23
N VAL A 33 4.19 -3.01 5.81
CA VAL A 33 4.99 -1.79 5.94
C VAL A 33 5.27 -1.17 4.56
N PHE A 34 5.67 -1.96 3.58
CA PHE A 34 5.95 -1.47 2.23
C PHE A 34 4.71 -0.83 1.57
N VAL A 35 3.58 -1.52 1.62
CA VAL A 35 2.32 -1.00 1.08
C VAL A 35 1.89 0.27 1.80
N LEU A 36 2.03 0.32 3.12
CA LEU A 36 1.71 1.52 3.90
C LEU A 36 2.59 2.70 3.51
N VAL A 37 3.90 2.50 3.32
CA VAL A 37 4.82 3.56 2.89
C VAL A 37 4.42 4.11 1.52
N ILE A 38 4.14 3.25 0.54
CA ILE A 38 3.68 3.69 -0.79
C ILE A 38 2.36 4.45 -0.68
N SER A 39 1.40 3.91 0.07
CA SER A 39 0.11 4.54 0.26
C SER A 39 0.23 5.91 0.93
N ALA A 40 1.14 6.06 1.89
CA ALA A 40 1.42 7.31 2.57
C ALA A 40 2.05 8.34 1.61
N ILE A 41 2.98 7.91 0.75
CA ILE A 41 3.57 8.79 -0.28
C ILE A 41 2.47 9.27 -1.23
N TYR A 42 1.61 8.38 -1.70
CA TYR A 42 0.52 8.73 -2.60
C TYR A 42 -0.50 9.66 -1.94
N ALA A 43 -0.88 9.39 -0.69
CA ALA A 43 -1.77 10.24 0.09
C ALA A 43 -1.14 11.63 0.34
N ALA A 44 0.17 11.70 0.58
CA ALA A 44 0.88 12.97 0.73
C ALA A 44 0.88 13.76 -0.58
N LEU A 45 1.19 13.13 -1.72
CA LEU A 45 1.13 13.78 -3.04
C LEU A 45 -0.27 14.29 -3.36
N TRP A 46 -1.29 13.46 -3.11
CA TRP A 46 -2.68 13.85 -3.31
C TRP A 46 -3.11 15.00 -2.38
N GLY A 47 -2.75 14.92 -1.10
CA GLY A 47 -3.06 15.95 -0.11
C GLY A 47 -2.38 17.29 -0.41
N ILE A 48 -1.10 17.26 -0.78
CA ILE A 48 -0.37 18.47 -1.22
C ILE A 48 -1.00 19.00 -2.51
N GLY A 49 -1.34 18.13 -3.47
CA GLY A 49 -2.01 18.50 -4.71
C GLY A 49 -3.36 19.21 -4.52
N GLN A 50 -4.11 18.89 -3.46
CA GLN A 50 -5.33 19.62 -3.12
C GLN A 50 -5.04 21.05 -2.62
N LEU A 51 -3.96 21.23 -1.86
CA LEU A 51 -3.50 22.52 -1.34
C LEU A 51 -2.81 23.39 -2.40
N LEU A 52 -2.48 22.86 -3.58
CA LEU A 52 -1.93 23.64 -4.68
C LEU A 52 -2.98 24.61 -5.23
N PRO A 53 -2.64 25.90 -5.41
CA PRO A 53 -3.49 26.91 -6.04
C PRO A 53 -3.96 26.50 -7.44
N ASP A 54 -5.16 26.91 -7.83
CA ASP A 54 -5.81 26.49 -9.08
C ASP A 54 -5.05 26.95 -10.35
N GLU A 55 -4.23 28.00 -10.25
CA GLU A 55 -3.34 28.42 -11.34
C GLU A 55 -2.26 27.36 -11.67
N SER A 56 -1.81 26.59 -10.68
CA SER A 56 -0.87 25.48 -10.88
C SER A 56 -1.55 24.22 -11.41
N LYS A 57 -2.87 24.10 -11.24
CA LYS A 57 -3.68 22.98 -11.76
C LYS A 57 -4.16 23.22 -13.20
N THR A 58 -4.23 24.47 -13.63
CA THR A 58 -4.66 24.89 -14.98
C THR A 58 -3.51 25.37 -15.86
N ALA A 59 -2.26 25.21 -15.41
CA ALA A 59 -1.09 25.47 -16.22
C ALA A 59 -1.24 24.73 -17.57
N PRO A 60 -1.10 25.43 -18.72
CA PRO A 60 -1.30 24.83 -20.03
C PRO A 60 -0.49 23.55 -20.13
N SER A 61 -1.16 22.43 -20.44
CA SER A 61 -0.44 21.17 -20.53
C SER A 61 0.66 21.30 -21.60
N PRO A 62 1.90 20.83 -21.36
CA PRO A 62 2.96 20.84 -22.37
C PRO A 62 2.63 19.96 -23.59
N PHE A 63 1.50 19.24 -23.54
CA PHE A 63 0.89 18.48 -24.62
C PHE A 63 -0.17 19.27 -25.41
N GLY A 64 -0.25 20.61 -25.30
CA GLY A 64 -1.16 21.42 -26.12
C GLY A 64 -1.00 21.21 -27.65
N ALA A 65 0.12 20.66 -28.11
CA ALA A 65 0.33 20.24 -29.50
C ALA A 65 -0.35 18.90 -29.88
N LEU A 66 -0.81 18.11 -28.91
CA LEU A 66 -1.49 16.82 -29.07
C LEU A 66 -2.98 16.89 -28.69
N GLU A 67 -3.46 18.04 -28.22
CA GLU A 67 -4.88 18.29 -28.00
C GLU A 67 -5.58 18.38 -29.35
N ILE A 68 -6.19 17.26 -29.77
CA ILE A 68 -7.14 17.27 -30.88
C ILE A 68 -8.36 18.04 -30.37
N ALA A 69 -8.52 19.27 -30.87
CA ALA A 69 -9.69 20.09 -30.64
C ALA A 69 -10.95 19.29 -30.99
N ALA A 70 -11.67 18.83 -29.97
CA ALA A 70 -13.02 18.30 -30.16
C ALA A 70 -13.86 19.44 -30.77
N PRO A 71 -14.59 19.21 -31.87
CA PRO A 71 -15.31 20.28 -32.54
C PRO A 71 -16.35 20.88 -31.60
N GLU A 72 -16.33 22.21 -31.47
CA GLU A 72 -17.34 22.97 -30.74
C GLU A 72 -18.72 22.66 -31.34
N VAL A 73 -19.57 22.00 -30.56
CA VAL A 73 -20.98 21.83 -30.92
C VAL A 73 -21.65 23.17 -30.68
N VAL A 74 -21.84 23.94 -31.77
CA VAL A 74 -22.66 25.16 -31.81
C VAL A 74 -24.07 24.79 -31.36
N GLN A 75 -24.44 25.18 -30.14
CA GLN A 75 -25.84 25.17 -29.72
C GLN A 75 -26.52 26.43 -30.25
N ALA A 76 -27.55 26.20 -31.07
CA ALA A 76 -28.42 27.20 -31.69
C ALA A 76 -29.43 27.78 -30.70
#